data_AF-A0A1A7YEA0-F1
#
_entry.id   AF-A0A1A7YEA0-F1
#
_cell.length_a   1.000
_cell.length_b   1.000
_cell.length_c   1.000
_cell.angle_alpha   90.00
_cell.angle_beta   90.00
_cell.angle_gamma   90.00
#
_symmetry.space_group_name_H-M   'P 1'
#
loop_
_entity.id
_entity.type
_entity.pdbx_description
1 polymer ?
#
loop_
_entity_poly.entity_id
_entity_poly.type
_entity_poly.pdbx_seq_one_letter_code
_entity_poly.pdbx_strand_id
1 'polypeptide(L)'
;MGNVAVGGLEHEPTEGREARNSVGAASTMSDPTLTLQKKQPAPPKLPMPPEEELEERFKAVLNTMNLPPDKLTLLSQYDNDKKWELVCDQERFQVKSPPSTYLSKIKSFYQDQGGVSRRLKKRIQDATQVLKALEISLRTNHIGWAQEFLDEQNKGLDVLVEYLSHAQSDSSFDVESVENGGTLPERQKPAERSMEDLTKSSSSGHTHGVTRAARALTVRIGATLSHRMHKKSHLSYQRDDIHVCIMCLRAIMNYQSGFNLVMNHPRCVNEITLSLNSRNPRTKALVLELLAAVCLVRGGHDIILSAFDNFKEVSKERNRFEKLMEYF
;
A
#
# COMPACT_ATOMS: atom_id res chain seq x y z
N MET A 1 -2.61 -75.38 33.24
CA MET A 1 -3.25 -75.06 34.53
C MET A 1 -4.02 -73.77 34.33
N GLY A 2 -5.33 -73.62 34.36
CA GLY A 2 -6.55 -74.46 34.37
C GLY A 2 -7.66 -73.46 33.96
N ASN A 3 -8.57 -73.83 33.04
CA ASN A 3 -10.01 -74.05 33.28
C ASN A 3 -10.72 -72.94 34.10
N VAL A 4 -11.89 -72.37 33.81
CA VAL A 4 -13.16 -72.82 33.16
C VAL A 4 -14.10 -71.58 33.23
N ALA A 5 -14.72 -71.12 32.13
CA ALA A 5 -16.12 -71.34 31.71
C ALA A 5 -17.22 -70.40 32.30
N VAL A 6 -17.98 -69.81 31.37
CA VAL A 6 -19.47 -69.77 31.25
C VAL A 6 -20.34 -68.86 32.13
N GLY A 7 -21.18 -68.06 31.42
CA GLY A 7 -22.58 -67.72 31.75
C GLY A 7 -22.77 -66.45 32.60
N GLY A 8 -23.73 -65.54 32.37
CA GLY A 8 -24.87 -65.46 31.46
C GLY A 8 -25.87 -64.40 32.00
N LEU A 9 -26.59 -63.75 31.07
CA LEU A 9 -27.94 -63.15 31.18
C LEU A 9 -28.23 -61.95 32.12
N GLU A 10 -28.64 -60.85 31.45
CA GLU A 10 -29.83 -60.00 31.64
C GLU A 10 -30.17 -59.37 33.00
N HIS A 11 -30.30 -58.03 33.04
CA HIS A 11 -31.60 -57.29 33.12
C HIS A 11 -31.39 -55.79 33.47
N GLU A 12 -31.88 -54.89 32.63
CA GLU A 12 -32.39 -53.54 32.99
C GLU A 12 -33.71 -53.67 33.79
N PRO A 13 -34.40 -52.60 34.28
CA PRO A 13 -34.07 -51.17 34.46
C PRO A 13 -34.46 -50.66 35.88
N THR A 14 -34.38 -49.36 36.20
CA THR A 14 -35.54 -48.50 36.61
C THR A 14 -35.16 -47.19 37.30
N GLU A 15 -36.03 -46.22 37.04
CA GLU A 15 -36.10 -44.81 37.41
C GLU A 15 -36.06 -44.52 38.93
N GLY A 16 -35.61 -43.32 39.28
CA GLY A 16 -35.70 -42.76 40.63
C GLY A 16 -35.75 -41.24 40.61
N ARG A 17 -36.97 -40.72 40.75
CA ARG A 17 -37.42 -39.34 40.60
C ARG A 17 -37.40 -38.57 41.93
N GLU A 18 -37.03 -37.30 41.84
CA GLU A 18 -37.41 -36.13 42.68
C GLU A 18 -37.33 -36.19 44.22
N ALA A 19 -36.64 -35.19 44.82
CA ALA A 19 -37.12 -34.55 46.05
C ALA A 19 -36.63 -33.08 46.14
N ARG A 20 -37.60 -32.17 46.18
CA ARG A 20 -37.48 -30.74 46.51
C ARG A 20 -37.46 -30.55 48.04
N ASN A 21 -36.77 -29.52 48.51
CA ASN A 21 -37.10 -28.62 49.63
C ASN A 21 -35.85 -27.77 49.96
N SER A 22 -35.88 -26.56 50.54
CA SER A 22 -36.76 -25.40 50.54
C SER A 22 -36.02 -24.34 51.38
N VAL A 23 -35.93 -23.11 50.87
CA VAL A 23 -35.76 -21.79 51.53
C VAL A 23 -34.64 -21.55 52.57
N GLY A 24 -33.85 -20.49 52.33
CA GLY A 24 -33.10 -19.75 53.36
C GLY A 24 -32.35 -18.55 52.77
N ALA A 25 -32.83 -17.33 53.03
CA ALA A 25 -32.27 -16.08 52.55
C ALA A 25 -31.22 -15.50 53.52
N ALA A 26 -30.10 -14.95 53.01
CA ALA A 26 -29.44 -13.74 53.50
C ALA A 26 -28.19 -13.36 52.65
N SER A 27 -28.29 -12.19 52.03
CA SER A 27 -27.29 -11.14 51.72
C SER A 27 -25.78 -11.42 51.87
N THR A 28 -24.99 -11.20 50.80
CA THR A 28 -24.08 -10.04 50.60
C THR A 28 -23.11 -10.24 49.42
N MET A 29 -23.15 -9.28 48.49
CA MET A 29 -22.11 -8.71 47.60
C MET A 29 -20.96 -9.57 47.02
N SER A 30 -20.80 -9.43 45.69
CA SER A 30 -19.54 -9.28 44.90
C SER A 30 -19.30 -10.37 43.83
N ASP A 31 -19.72 -10.14 42.57
CA ASP A 31 -18.85 -9.99 41.39
C ASP A 31 -19.67 -9.82 40.09
N PRO A 32 -19.24 -9.02 39.11
CA PRO A 32 -20.04 -8.71 37.93
C PRO A 32 -19.97 -9.82 36.87
N THR A 33 -21.17 -10.33 36.59
CA THR A 33 -21.57 -11.20 35.49
C THR A 33 -20.85 -10.91 34.16
N LEU A 34 -20.06 -11.89 33.69
CA LEU A 34 -19.77 -12.07 32.28
C LEU A 34 -21.10 -12.31 31.54
N THR A 35 -21.49 -11.34 30.72
CA THR A 35 -22.64 -11.47 29.84
C THR A 35 -22.39 -12.60 28.86
N LEU A 36 -23.14 -13.70 29.03
CA LEU A 36 -23.28 -14.76 28.05
C LEU A 36 -23.83 -14.14 26.76
N GLN A 37 -22.95 -13.74 25.85
CA GLN A 37 -23.34 -13.48 24.48
C GLN A 37 -23.69 -14.83 23.84
N LYS A 38 -25.00 -15.02 23.67
CA LYS A 38 -25.65 -16.06 22.90
C LYS A 38 -24.85 -16.31 21.61
N LYS A 39 -24.11 -17.41 21.57
CA LYS A 39 -23.41 -17.92 20.39
C LYS A 39 -24.41 -17.95 19.24
N GLN A 40 -24.15 -17.18 18.18
CA GLN A 40 -24.92 -17.30 16.93
C GLN A 40 -24.96 -18.77 16.53
N PRO A 41 -26.12 -19.32 16.11
CA PRO A 41 -26.18 -20.69 15.63
C PRO A 41 -25.19 -20.83 14.48
N ALA A 42 -24.37 -21.87 14.52
CA ALA A 42 -23.59 -22.25 13.35
C ALA A 42 -24.55 -22.38 12.17
N PRO A 43 -24.27 -21.76 11.01
CA PRO A 43 -25.12 -21.88 9.84
C PRO A 43 -25.25 -23.36 9.48
N PRO A 44 -26.42 -23.80 8.95
CA PRO A 44 -26.68 -25.21 8.69
C PRO A 44 -25.55 -25.78 7.83
N LYS A 45 -24.88 -26.83 8.35
CA LYS A 45 -23.91 -27.61 7.57
C LYS A 45 -24.70 -28.23 6.43
N LEU A 46 -24.45 -27.79 5.20
CA LEU A 46 -24.93 -28.52 4.04
C LEU A 46 -24.38 -29.96 4.17
N PRO A 47 -25.22 -30.98 3.97
CA PRO A 47 -24.76 -32.36 4.07
C PRO A 47 -23.65 -32.59 3.04
N MET A 48 -22.58 -33.26 3.45
CA MET A 48 -21.47 -33.58 2.57
C MET A 48 -21.98 -34.46 1.41
N PRO A 49 -21.69 -34.10 0.15
CA PRO A 49 -22.13 -34.86 -1.02
C PRO A 49 -21.37 -36.21 -1.12
N PRO A 50 -21.79 -37.10 -2.04
CA PRO A 50 -21.03 -38.32 -2.34
C PRO A 50 -19.57 -38.03 -2.67
N GLU A 51 -18.68 -38.99 -2.38
CA GLU A 51 -17.22 -38.81 -2.50
C GLU A 51 -16.77 -38.38 -3.91
N GLU A 52 -17.41 -38.92 -4.96
CA GLU A 52 -17.13 -38.56 -6.35
C GLU A 52 -17.43 -37.08 -6.63
N GLU A 53 -18.59 -36.60 -6.22
CA GLU A 53 -19.00 -35.19 -6.40
C GLU A 53 -18.14 -34.24 -5.55
N LEU A 54 -17.79 -34.64 -4.32
CA LEU A 54 -16.90 -33.87 -3.46
C LEU A 54 -15.54 -33.65 -4.12
N GLU A 55 -14.96 -34.70 -4.70
CA GLU A 55 -13.64 -34.63 -5.34
C GLU A 55 -13.67 -33.74 -6.59
N GLU A 56 -14.75 -33.78 -7.38
CA GLU A 56 -14.94 -32.88 -8.52
C GLU A 56 -15.03 -31.41 -8.08
N ARG A 57 -15.86 -31.11 -7.08
CA ARG A 57 -16.01 -29.75 -6.54
C ARG A 57 -14.70 -29.25 -5.93
N PHE A 58 -14.00 -30.10 -5.19
CA PHE A 58 -12.70 -29.76 -4.59
C PHE A 58 -11.64 -29.45 -5.65
N LYS A 59 -11.53 -30.27 -6.70
CA LYS A 59 -10.63 -30.00 -7.84
C LYS A 59 -10.96 -28.68 -8.54
N ALA A 60 -12.25 -28.38 -8.73
CA ALA A 60 -12.67 -27.10 -9.30
C ALA A 60 -12.20 -25.92 -8.44
N VAL A 61 -12.34 -26.01 -7.11
CA VAL A 61 -11.83 -25.01 -6.17
C VAL A 61 -10.32 -24.82 -6.30
N LEU A 62 -9.54 -25.91 -6.25
CA LEU A 62 -8.07 -25.83 -6.36
C LEU A 62 -7.60 -25.18 -7.66
N ASN A 63 -8.24 -25.49 -8.79
CA ASN A 63 -7.92 -24.91 -10.09
C ASN A 63 -8.11 -23.37 -10.11
N THR A 64 -9.02 -22.86 -9.28
CA THR A 64 -9.26 -21.41 -9.18
C THR A 64 -8.31 -20.67 -8.25
N MET A 65 -7.47 -21.37 -7.47
CA MET A 65 -6.62 -20.77 -6.44
C MET A 65 -5.18 -20.43 -6.89
N ASN A 66 -4.80 -20.73 -8.14
CA ASN A 66 -3.45 -20.47 -8.68
C ASN A 66 -2.32 -20.98 -7.76
N LEU A 67 -2.44 -22.24 -7.33
CA LEU A 67 -1.50 -22.86 -6.40
C LEU A 67 -0.31 -23.51 -7.14
N PRO A 68 0.90 -23.50 -6.55
CA PRO A 68 2.03 -24.27 -7.05
C PRO A 68 1.74 -25.79 -7.04
N PRO A 69 2.38 -26.59 -7.92
CA PRO A 69 2.18 -28.04 -8.00
C PRO A 69 2.34 -28.76 -6.66
N ASP A 70 3.37 -28.43 -5.89
CA ASP A 70 3.66 -29.07 -4.60
C ASP A 70 2.53 -28.86 -3.58
N LYS A 71 1.92 -27.67 -3.59
CA LYS A 71 0.80 -27.33 -2.70
C LYS A 71 -0.49 -28.02 -3.15
N LEU A 72 -0.70 -28.16 -4.46
CA LEU A 72 -1.83 -28.94 -5.00
C LEU A 72 -1.74 -30.40 -4.59
N THR A 73 -0.56 -31.02 -4.72
CA THR A 73 -0.33 -32.40 -4.30
C THR A 73 -0.54 -32.58 -2.81
N LEU A 74 -0.10 -31.64 -1.98
CA LEU A 74 -0.34 -31.69 -0.54
C LEU A 74 -1.84 -31.60 -0.18
N LEU A 75 -2.56 -30.66 -0.79
CA LEU A 75 -4.00 -30.47 -0.52
C LEU A 75 -4.86 -31.63 -1.04
N SER A 76 -4.45 -32.30 -2.12
CA SER A 76 -5.16 -33.48 -2.66
C SER A 76 -5.24 -34.66 -1.68
N GLN A 77 -4.32 -34.73 -0.71
CA GLN A 77 -4.24 -35.79 0.30
C GLN A 77 -5.12 -35.53 1.53
N TYR A 78 -5.88 -34.44 1.55
CA TYR A 78 -6.77 -34.14 2.67
C TYR A 78 -7.90 -35.18 2.80
N ASP A 79 -8.35 -35.38 4.03
CA ASP A 79 -9.56 -36.12 4.36
C ASP A 79 -10.82 -35.39 3.88
N ASN A 80 -11.88 -36.16 3.65
CA ASN A 80 -13.13 -35.66 3.04
C ASN A 80 -13.75 -34.51 3.85
N ASP A 81 -13.65 -34.53 5.18
CA ASP A 81 -14.16 -33.45 6.04
C ASP A 81 -13.46 -32.11 5.75
N LYS A 82 -12.12 -32.11 5.61
CA LYS A 82 -11.36 -30.89 5.29
C LYS A 82 -11.58 -30.44 3.85
N LYS A 83 -11.71 -31.38 2.90
CA LYS A 83 -12.06 -31.05 1.51
C LYS A 83 -13.41 -30.35 1.44
N TRP A 84 -14.40 -30.86 2.17
CA TRP A 84 -15.74 -30.28 2.20
C TRP A 84 -15.77 -28.92 2.89
N GLU A 85 -15.02 -28.74 3.97
CA GLU A 85 -14.84 -27.44 4.62
C GLU A 85 -14.30 -26.39 3.63
N LEU A 86 -13.25 -26.73 2.86
CA LEU A 86 -12.67 -25.82 1.87
C LEU A 86 -13.66 -25.46 0.75
N VAL A 87 -14.44 -26.44 0.27
CA VAL A 87 -15.48 -26.20 -0.74
C VAL A 87 -16.55 -25.26 -0.19
N CYS A 88 -17.03 -25.50 1.03
CA CYS A 88 -18.02 -24.65 1.69
C CYS A 88 -17.50 -23.21 1.88
N ASP A 89 -16.25 -23.04 2.28
CA ASP A 89 -15.64 -21.73 2.47
C ASP A 89 -15.52 -20.97 1.15
N GLN A 90 -15.14 -21.67 0.07
CA GLN A 90 -15.06 -21.07 -1.26
C GLN A 90 -16.43 -20.67 -1.80
N GLU A 91 -17.47 -21.49 -1.62
CA GLU A 91 -18.85 -21.17 -2.04
C GLU A 91 -19.45 -19.98 -1.27
N ARG A 92 -19.02 -19.78 -0.01
CA ARG A 92 -19.41 -18.63 0.81
C ARG A 92 -18.67 -17.35 0.42
N PHE A 93 -17.51 -17.48 -0.23
CA PHE A 93 -16.71 -16.33 -0.62
C PHE A 93 -17.38 -15.55 -1.75
N GLN A 94 -17.58 -14.24 -1.54
CA GLN A 94 -18.13 -13.35 -2.55
C GLN A 94 -17.13 -12.26 -2.90
N VAL A 95 -16.89 -12.11 -4.21
CA VAL A 95 -16.06 -11.02 -4.75
C VAL A 95 -16.75 -9.68 -4.48
N LYS A 96 -16.01 -8.76 -3.88
CA LYS A 96 -16.55 -7.45 -3.47
C LYS A 96 -16.91 -6.53 -4.65
N SER A 97 -16.12 -6.54 -5.72
CA SER A 97 -16.33 -5.67 -6.88
C SER A 97 -15.70 -6.27 -8.13
N PRO A 98 -16.33 -6.14 -9.31
CA PRO A 98 -15.77 -6.62 -10.57
C PRO A 98 -14.60 -5.75 -11.06
N PRO A 99 -13.70 -6.27 -11.92
CA PRO A 99 -12.57 -5.54 -12.50
C PRO A 99 -12.93 -4.17 -13.07
N SER A 100 -14.01 -4.10 -13.86
CA SER A 100 -14.49 -2.89 -14.54
C SER A 100 -14.73 -1.70 -13.61
N THR A 101 -15.13 -1.96 -12.36
CA THR A 101 -15.36 -0.91 -11.35
C THR A 101 -14.05 -0.23 -10.95
N TYR A 102 -12.96 -0.99 -10.79
CA TYR A 102 -11.65 -0.45 -10.48
C TYR A 102 -11.09 0.32 -11.68
N LEU A 103 -11.21 -0.27 -12.88
CA LEU A 103 -10.68 0.32 -14.12
C LEU A 103 -11.32 1.67 -14.43
N SER A 104 -12.64 1.80 -14.28
CA SER A 104 -13.35 3.05 -14.50
C SER A 104 -12.85 4.15 -13.54
N LYS A 105 -12.63 3.82 -12.27
CA LYS A 105 -12.07 4.76 -11.27
C LYS A 105 -10.63 5.14 -11.60
N ILE A 106 -9.79 4.18 -11.97
CA ILE A 106 -8.39 4.43 -12.30
C ILE A 106 -8.28 5.35 -13.53
N LYS A 107 -9.06 5.08 -14.58
CA LYS A 107 -9.18 5.94 -15.77
C LYS A 107 -9.54 7.38 -15.44
N SER A 108 -10.51 7.58 -14.54
CA SER A 108 -10.94 8.93 -14.12
C SER A 108 -9.82 9.77 -13.50
N PHE A 109 -8.78 9.17 -12.91
CA PHE A 109 -7.71 9.93 -12.27
C PHE A 109 -6.74 10.62 -13.25
N TYR A 110 -6.64 10.15 -14.49
CA TYR A 110 -5.74 10.71 -15.50
C TYR A 110 -6.45 11.28 -16.74
N GLN A 111 -7.71 10.87 -17.02
CA GLN A 111 -8.49 11.37 -18.16
C GLN A 111 -9.24 12.69 -17.87
N ASP A 112 -9.80 12.86 -16.66
CA ASP A 112 -10.61 14.04 -16.31
C ASP A 112 -9.75 15.22 -15.80
N GLN A 113 -8.88 15.74 -16.67
CA GLN A 113 -8.05 16.92 -16.35
C GLN A 113 -8.78 18.27 -16.50
N GLY A 114 -10.09 18.25 -16.75
CA GLY A 114 -10.96 19.41 -16.87
C GLY A 114 -11.32 20.03 -15.52
N GLY A 115 -10.35 20.58 -14.79
CA GLY A 115 -10.63 21.49 -13.67
C GLY A 115 -9.75 21.30 -12.44
N VAL A 116 -8.87 22.28 -12.21
CA VAL A 116 -8.27 22.64 -10.92
C VAL A 116 -7.22 21.65 -10.37
N SER A 117 -5.96 21.92 -10.70
CA SER A 117 -4.72 21.42 -10.07
C SER A 117 -4.70 21.50 -8.51
N ARG A 118 -5.60 22.27 -7.87
CA ARG A 118 -5.61 22.57 -6.42
C ARG A 118 -5.90 21.38 -5.48
N ARG A 119 -6.06 20.14 -5.95
CA ARG A 119 -6.31 18.96 -5.08
C ARG A 119 -5.47 17.71 -5.44
N LEU A 120 -4.25 17.87 -5.94
CA LEU A 120 -3.35 16.75 -6.26
C LEU A 120 -3.18 15.76 -5.10
N LYS A 121 -2.96 16.23 -3.87
CA LYS A 121 -2.84 15.36 -2.68
C LYS A 121 -4.05 14.45 -2.49
N LYS A 122 -5.25 15.01 -2.60
CA LYS A 122 -6.49 14.24 -2.44
C LYS A 122 -6.64 13.22 -3.56
N ARG A 123 -6.34 13.61 -4.80
CA ARG A 123 -6.35 12.69 -5.94
C ARG A 123 -5.39 11.51 -5.73
N ILE A 124 -4.16 11.78 -5.29
CA ILE A 124 -3.17 10.72 -5.00
C ILE A 124 -3.69 9.81 -3.87
N GLN A 125 -4.28 10.35 -2.82
CA GLN A 125 -4.86 9.56 -1.73
C GLN A 125 -6.04 8.68 -2.20
N ASP A 126 -6.96 9.25 -2.96
CA ASP A 126 -8.12 8.55 -3.50
C ASP A 126 -7.67 7.44 -4.47
N ALA A 127 -6.70 7.73 -5.35
CA ALA A 127 -6.11 6.75 -6.25
C ALA A 127 -5.36 5.65 -5.51
N THR A 128 -4.57 6.00 -4.49
CA THR A 128 -3.89 5.03 -3.62
C THR A 128 -4.90 4.07 -2.99
N GLN A 129 -6.04 4.58 -2.52
CA GLN A 129 -7.06 3.73 -1.89
C GLN A 129 -7.71 2.76 -2.88
N VAL A 130 -8.01 3.23 -4.10
CA VAL A 130 -8.54 2.37 -5.18
C VAL A 130 -7.52 1.32 -5.58
N LEU A 131 -6.25 1.70 -5.76
CA LEU A 131 -5.17 0.79 -6.10
C LEU A 131 -4.91 -0.25 -5.00
N LYS A 132 -5.02 0.11 -3.72
CA LYS A 132 -4.89 -0.86 -2.60
C LYS A 132 -5.99 -1.90 -2.64
N ALA A 133 -7.23 -1.48 -2.88
CA ALA A 133 -8.34 -2.42 -3.00
C ALA A 133 -8.20 -3.31 -4.25
N LEU A 134 -7.65 -2.77 -5.35
CA LEU A 134 -7.32 -3.53 -6.54
C LEU A 134 -6.20 -4.54 -6.29
N GLU A 135 -5.10 -4.14 -5.64
CA GLU A 135 -3.98 -5.05 -5.27
C GLU A 135 -4.49 -6.24 -4.47
N ILE A 136 -5.31 -5.98 -3.45
CA ILE A 136 -5.91 -7.04 -2.63
C ILE A 136 -6.74 -7.96 -3.53
N SER A 137 -7.60 -7.39 -4.39
CA SER A 137 -8.46 -8.17 -5.29
C SER A 137 -7.65 -9.04 -6.26
N LEU A 138 -6.57 -8.52 -6.85
CA LEU A 138 -5.67 -9.27 -7.74
C LEU A 138 -4.96 -10.42 -7.01
N ARG A 139 -4.64 -10.24 -5.72
CA ARG A 139 -3.87 -11.23 -4.94
C ARG A 139 -4.75 -12.29 -4.27
N THR A 140 -5.97 -11.96 -3.86
CA THR A 140 -6.77 -12.82 -2.97
C THR A 140 -8.05 -13.36 -3.60
N ASN A 141 -8.53 -12.81 -4.72
CA ASN A 141 -9.69 -13.41 -5.39
C ASN A 141 -9.26 -14.66 -6.18
N HIS A 142 -10.26 -15.41 -6.64
CA HIS A 142 -10.03 -16.52 -7.57
C HIS A 142 -9.30 -16.04 -8.84
N ILE A 143 -8.50 -16.92 -9.44
CA ILE A 143 -7.67 -16.59 -10.61
C ILE A 143 -8.49 -16.10 -11.81
N GLY A 144 -9.73 -16.57 -11.95
CA GLY A 144 -10.67 -16.08 -12.96
C GLY A 144 -10.92 -14.57 -12.89
N TRP A 145 -10.83 -13.96 -11.71
CA TRP A 145 -10.97 -12.51 -11.53
C TRP A 145 -9.78 -11.77 -12.16
N ALA A 146 -8.57 -12.29 -11.99
CA ALA A 146 -7.37 -11.74 -12.62
C ALA A 146 -7.37 -11.99 -14.14
N GLN A 147 -7.90 -13.12 -14.60
CA GLN A 147 -8.10 -13.39 -16.02
C GLN A 147 -9.07 -12.38 -16.65
N GLU A 148 -10.22 -12.14 -16.02
CA GLU A 148 -11.18 -11.12 -16.44
C GLU A 148 -10.54 -9.72 -16.43
N PHE A 149 -9.77 -9.37 -15.40
CA PHE A 149 -9.06 -8.09 -15.36
C PHE A 149 -8.10 -7.89 -16.54
N LEU A 150 -7.43 -8.96 -16.99
CA LEU A 150 -6.40 -8.94 -18.03
C LEU A 150 -6.93 -9.22 -19.45
N ASP A 151 -8.23 -9.49 -19.60
CA ASP A 151 -8.81 -9.85 -20.90
C ASP A 151 -8.85 -8.67 -21.89
N GLU A 152 -9.25 -8.97 -23.13
CA GLU A 152 -9.33 -7.99 -24.20
C GLU A 152 -10.42 -6.93 -24.00
N GLN A 153 -11.44 -7.22 -23.15
CA GLN A 153 -12.55 -6.31 -22.89
C GLN A 153 -12.15 -5.24 -21.87
N ASN A 154 -11.50 -5.67 -20.78
CA ASN A 154 -11.10 -4.82 -19.66
C ASN A 154 -9.77 -4.13 -19.92
N LYS A 155 -8.81 -4.83 -20.57
CA LYS A 155 -7.45 -4.35 -20.83
C LYS A 155 -6.78 -3.76 -19.59
N GLY A 156 -6.94 -4.44 -18.45
CA GLY A 156 -6.57 -3.88 -17.16
C GLY A 156 -5.07 -3.59 -17.02
N LEU A 157 -4.21 -4.36 -17.69
CA LEU A 157 -2.77 -4.09 -17.75
C LEU A 157 -2.47 -2.74 -18.41
N ASP A 158 -3.07 -2.46 -19.57
CA ASP A 158 -2.86 -1.20 -20.30
C ASP A 158 -3.24 0.01 -19.42
N VAL A 159 -4.37 -0.09 -18.71
CA VAL A 159 -4.87 0.96 -17.82
C VAL A 159 -3.93 1.21 -16.64
N LEU A 160 -3.36 0.15 -16.06
CA LEU A 160 -2.38 0.28 -14.98
C LEU A 160 -1.08 0.89 -15.47
N VAL A 161 -0.58 0.46 -16.63
CA VAL A 161 0.65 1.00 -17.23
C VAL A 161 0.47 2.48 -17.60
N GLU A 162 -0.69 2.84 -18.15
CA GLU A 162 -1.01 4.24 -18.47
C GLU A 162 -1.14 5.11 -17.21
N TYR A 163 -1.78 4.61 -16.16
CA TYR A 163 -1.83 5.29 -14.87
C TYR A 163 -0.42 5.49 -14.28
N LEU A 164 0.41 4.45 -14.31
CA LEU A 164 1.78 4.50 -13.78
C LEU A 164 2.62 5.56 -14.52
N SER A 165 2.57 5.55 -15.85
CA SER A 165 3.24 6.53 -16.71
C SER A 165 2.77 7.97 -16.39
N HIS A 166 1.46 8.18 -16.26
CA HIS A 166 0.89 9.46 -15.85
C HIS A 166 1.41 9.90 -14.47
N ALA A 167 1.34 9.01 -13.48
CA ALA A 167 1.76 9.26 -12.11
C ALA A 167 3.26 9.64 -12.01
N GLN A 168 4.10 9.02 -12.84
CA GLN A 168 5.53 9.32 -12.93
C GLN A 168 5.80 10.65 -13.66
N SER A 169 5.06 10.97 -14.73
CA SER A 169 5.24 12.24 -15.46
C SER A 169 4.91 13.47 -14.60
N ASP A 170 3.88 13.38 -13.78
CA ASP A 170 3.44 14.43 -12.84
C ASP A 170 4.49 14.72 -11.75
N SER A 171 5.40 13.77 -11.50
CA SER A 171 6.52 13.95 -10.55
C SER A 171 7.70 14.75 -11.10
N SER A 172 7.72 15.06 -12.41
CA SER A 172 8.82 15.80 -13.06
C SER A 172 8.78 17.33 -12.85
N PHE A 173 7.75 17.87 -12.17
CA PHE A 173 7.68 19.30 -11.82
C PHE A 173 8.43 19.67 -10.52
N ASP A 174 9.38 18.85 -10.08
CA ASP A 174 10.27 19.10 -8.94
C ASP A 174 11.75 19.12 -9.35
N VAL A 175 12.04 19.68 -10.54
CA VAL A 175 13.40 20.11 -10.91
C VAL A 175 13.61 21.49 -10.29
N GLU A 176 14.50 21.52 -9.29
CA GLU A 176 15.17 22.68 -8.69
C GLU A 176 14.67 24.05 -9.19
N SER A 177 13.83 24.71 -8.38
CA SER A 177 13.87 26.17 -8.29
C SER A 177 15.27 26.52 -7.81
N VAL A 178 16.15 26.77 -8.77
CA VAL A 178 17.48 27.31 -8.56
C VAL A 178 17.32 28.54 -7.69
N GLU A 179 17.88 28.48 -6.49
CA GLU A 179 18.17 29.66 -5.69
C GLU A 179 18.93 30.64 -6.59
N ASN A 180 18.28 31.75 -6.94
CA ASN A 180 19.02 32.93 -7.31
C ASN A 180 18.42 34.09 -6.54
N GLY A 181 19.02 34.36 -5.38
CA GLY A 181 18.83 35.56 -4.62
C GLY A 181 19.17 36.76 -5.51
N GLY A 182 18.13 37.48 -5.93
CA GLY A 182 18.27 38.77 -6.59
C GLY A 182 18.68 39.85 -5.59
N THR A 183 19.96 39.93 -5.24
CA THR A 183 20.56 41.20 -4.82
C THR A 183 21.08 41.88 -6.07
N LEU A 184 20.39 42.94 -6.49
CA LEU A 184 20.91 43.95 -7.40
C LEU A 184 22.24 44.48 -6.86
N PRO A 185 23.26 44.66 -7.72
CA PRO A 185 24.17 45.76 -7.53
C PRO A 185 24.19 46.67 -8.76
N GLU A 186 24.10 47.94 -8.42
CA GLU A 186 24.10 49.10 -9.28
C GLU A 186 25.44 49.30 -10.01
N ARG A 187 25.32 50.10 -11.05
CA ARG A 187 26.21 50.35 -12.17
C ARG A 187 27.46 51.15 -11.79
N GLN A 188 28.62 50.63 -12.21
CA GLN A 188 29.83 51.32 -12.74
C GLN A 188 30.45 52.55 -12.00
N LYS A 189 31.64 52.28 -11.44
CA LYS A 189 32.96 52.91 -11.74
C LYS A 189 33.35 54.29 -11.11
N PRO A 190 34.65 54.66 -11.07
CA PRO A 190 35.44 54.78 -9.82
C PRO A 190 36.18 56.14 -9.65
N ALA A 191 36.83 56.40 -8.51
CA ALA A 191 38.09 57.17 -8.41
C ALA A 191 38.62 57.28 -6.96
N GLU A 192 39.95 57.41 -6.88
CA GLU A 192 40.82 57.47 -5.70
C GLU A 192 40.79 58.81 -4.91
N ARG A 193 41.49 58.80 -3.75
CA ARG A 193 42.10 59.95 -3.00
C ARG A 193 41.10 60.81 -2.22
N SER A 194 41.40 61.52 -1.12
CA SER A 194 42.53 61.68 -0.19
C SER A 194 42.06 62.72 0.88
N MET A 195 42.71 62.72 2.06
CA MET A 195 42.82 63.73 3.13
C MET A 195 41.61 64.40 3.83
N GLU A 196 41.66 64.28 5.16
CA GLU A 196 41.55 65.30 6.23
C GLU A 196 40.95 66.69 5.88
N ASP A 197 40.01 67.22 6.69
CA ASP A 197 40.37 68.03 7.87
C ASP A 197 39.13 68.63 8.62
N LEU A 198 39.38 68.91 9.90
CA LEU A 198 38.69 69.62 11.00
C LEU A 198 37.44 70.50 10.76
N THR A 199 36.54 70.56 11.76
CA THR A 199 36.46 71.69 12.72
C THR A 199 35.33 71.54 13.78
N LYS A 200 35.73 71.74 15.06
CA LYS A 200 35.08 72.46 16.19
C LYS A 200 33.57 72.35 16.45
N SER A 201 33.02 72.44 17.66
CA SER A 201 33.39 72.33 19.08
C SER A 201 32.20 72.94 19.86
N SER A 202 31.86 72.39 21.04
CA SER A 202 31.21 73.09 22.17
C SER A 202 29.72 73.45 22.03
N SER A 203 28.86 73.54 23.04
CA SER A 203 28.71 72.99 24.40
C SER A 203 27.45 73.65 24.99
N SER A 204 26.78 72.99 25.95
CA SER A 204 25.98 73.57 27.06
C SER A 204 24.45 73.75 26.97
N GLY A 205 23.77 73.39 28.07
CA GLY A 205 22.39 73.74 28.50
C GLY A 205 21.55 72.52 28.93
N HIS A 206 21.55 72.03 30.18
CA HIS A 206 20.70 72.43 31.35
C HIS A 206 19.21 72.70 31.03
N THR A 207 18.14 72.28 31.73
CA THR A 207 17.84 71.40 32.88
C THR A 207 16.29 71.30 33.01
N HIS A 208 15.79 70.18 33.52
CA HIS A 208 14.53 69.94 34.28
C HIS A 208 13.12 70.23 33.70
N GLY A 209 12.34 69.14 33.59
CA GLY A 209 10.88 69.13 33.59
C GLY A 209 10.34 67.73 33.98
N VAL A 210 9.78 67.61 35.19
CA VAL A 210 9.07 66.45 35.76
C VAL A 210 7.73 66.33 35.02
N THR A 211 7.23 65.18 34.51
CA THR A 211 6.50 64.11 35.23
C THR A 211 6.15 62.94 34.30
N ARG A 212 6.44 61.72 34.77
CA ARG A 212 5.57 60.53 34.81
C ARG A 212 4.74 60.13 33.56
N ALA A 213 5.31 59.28 32.71
CA ALA A 213 4.72 58.03 32.17
C ALA A 213 5.64 57.47 31.07
N ALA A 214 5.60 56.15 30.84
CA ALA A 214 6.32 55.42 29.78
C ALA A 214 7.82 55.17 29.99
N ARG A 215 8.16 54.37 31.01
CA ARG A 215 9.32 53.48 30.96
C ARG A 215 8.87 52.05 31.24
N ALA A 216 8.31 51.42 30.21
CA ALA A 216 8.06 49.98 30.18
C ALA A 216 8.01 49.49 28.74
N LEU A 217 9.13 49.60 28.00
CA LEU A 217 9.40 48.78 26.82
C LEU A 217 10.91 48.50 26.77
N THR A 218 11.43 47.83 27.79
CA THR A 218 12.65 47.04 27.59
C THR A 218 12.27 45.95 26.62
N VAL A 219 12.71 46.13 25.38
CA VAL A 219 12.69 45.13 24.31
C VAL A 219 13.48 43.90 24.78
N ARG A 220 12.81 43.02 25.53
CA ARG A 220 13.15 41.60 25.57
C ARG A 220 12.51 41.00 24.32
N ILE A 221 13.16 41.16 23.17
CA ILE A 221 13.06 40.17 22.09
C ILE A 221 13.79 38.94 22.63
N GLY A 222 13.09 38.20 23.49
CA GLY A 222 13.47 36.87 23.89
C GLY A 222 13.46 36.01 22.64
N ALA A 223 14.60 35.39 22.38
CA ALA A 223 14.83 34.41 21.34
C ALA A 223 13.91 33.19 21.48
N THR A 224 12.63 33.31 21.11
CA THR A 224 11.68 32.19 21.07
C THR A 224 10.87 32.12 19.77
N LEU A 225 11.28 32.84 18.71
CA LEU A 225 10.62 32.78 17.40
C LEU A 225 11.49 32.26 16.24
N SER A 226 12.74 31.84 16.49
CA SER A 226 13.60 31.28 15.41
C SER A 226 13.67 29.75 15.36
N HIS A 227 12.95 29.02 16.23
CA HIS A 227 12.96 27.54 16.21
C HIS A 227 11.73 26.88 15.59
N ARG A 228 10.85 27.62 14.90
CA ARG A 228 9.72 27.04 14.14
C ARG A 228 9.74 27.34 12.65
N MET A 229 10.91 27.61 12.07
CA MET A 229 11.06 27.80 10.61
C MET A 229 11.75 26.64 9.87
N HIS A 230 11.96 25.50 10.52
CA HIS A 230 12.42 24.26 9.87
C HIS A 230 11.36 23.14 9.84
N LYS A 231 10.08 23.46 10.06
CA LYS A 231 8.98 22.47 10.04
C LYS A 231 7.90 22.81 9.02
N LYS A 232 8.33 23.16 7.81
CA LYS A 232 7.63 22.91 6.55
C LYS A 232 8.72 22.60 5.50
N SER A 233 9.58 21.63 5.81
CA SER A 233 10.33 20.98 4.74
C SER A 233 9.29 20.39 3.80
N HIS A 234 9.25 20.93 2.59
CA HIS A 234 8.84 20.26 1.37
C HIS A 234 7.97 19.03 1.63
N LEU A 235 6.64 19.21 1.68
CA LEU A 235 5.71 18.08 1.61
C LEU A 235 5.86 17.46 0.22
N SER A 236 6.95 16.72 -0.01
CA SER A 236 7.03 15.79 -1.11
C SER A 236 5.87 14.85 -0.91
N TYR A 237 4.83 14.98 -1.72
CA TYR A 237 3.69 14.10 -1.66
C TYR A 237 4.23 12.68 -1.84
N GLN A 238 4.09 11.86 -0.79
CA GLN A 238 4.53 10.47 -0.87
C GLN A 238 3.69 9.82 -1.96
N ARG A 239 4.33 9.46 -3.08
CA ARG A 239 3.70 8.78 -4.22
C ARG A 239 3.45 7.32 -3.87
N ASP A 240 2.65 7.10 -2.82
CA ASP A 240 2.22 5.77 -2.39
C ASP A 240 1.39 5.07 -3.47
N ASP A 241 0.71 5.85 -4.31
CA ASP A 241 0.01 5.36 -5.48
C ASP A 241 0.93 4.63 -6.46
N ILE A 242 2.15 5.15 -6.71
CA ILE A 242 3.16 4.47 -7.53
C ILE A 242 3.56 3.14 -6.87
N HIS A 243 3.87 3.17 -5.58
CA HIS A 243 4.26 1.95 -4.85
C HIS A 243 3.20 0.85 -4.96
N VAL A 244 1.93 1.20 -4.72
CA VAL A 244 0.83 0.24 -4.76
C VAL A 244 0.54 -0.21 -6.20
N CYS A 245 0.71 0.67 -7.20
CA CYS A 245 0.61 0.27 -8.61
C CYS A 245 1.65 -0.82 -8.95
N ILE A 246 2.89 -0.69 -8.46
CA ILE A 246 3.92 -1.74 -8.59
C ILE A 246 3.51 -3.02 -7.84
N MET A 247 2.86 -2.92 -6.67
CA MET A 247 2.30 -4.11 -5.99
C MET A 247 1.19 -4.79 -6.80
N CYS A 248 0.36 -4.05 -7.54
CA CYS A 248 -0.61 -4.64 -8.47
C CYS A 248 0.10 -5.42 -9.58
N LEU A 249 1.16 -4.85 -10.18
CA LEU A 249 1.95 -5.52 -11.21
C LEU A 249 2.64 -6.77 -10.66
N ARG A 250 3.14 -6.74 -9.42
CA ARG A 250 3.67 -7.93 -8.71
C ARG A 250 2.60 -9.04 -8.61
N ALA A 251 1.38 -8.68 -8.23
CA ALA A 251 0.28 -9.65 -8.14
C ALA A 251 -0.06 -10.27 -9.51
N ILE A 252 -0.09 -9.45 -10.57
CA ILE A 252 -0.30 -9.92 -11.95
C ILE A 252 0.83 -10.87 -12.39
N MET A 253 2.07 -10.55 -12.08
CA MET A 253 3.25 -11.37 -12.40
C MET A 253 3.29 -12.70 -11.66
N ASN A 254 2.57 -12.85 -10.54
CA ASN A 254 2.44 -14.13 -9.84
C ASN A 254 1.51 -15.12 -10.56
N TYR A 255 0.78 -14.66 -11.58
CA TYR A 255 -0.01 -15.50 -12.47
C TYR A 255 0.76 -15.72 -13.77
N GLN A 256 0.97 -16.98 -14.18
CA GLN A 256 1.80 -17.33 -15.35
C GLN A 256 1.40 -16.60 -16.64
N SER A 257 0.10 -16.52 -16.95
CA SER A 257 -0.35 -15.79 -18.14
C SER A 257 -0.18 -14.27 -17.96
N GLY A 258 -0.38 -13.75 -16.75
CA GLY A 258 -0.16 -12.33 -16.44
C GLY A 258 1.30 -11.92 -16.57
N PHE A 259 2.22 -12.78 -16.13
CA PHE A 259 3.67 -12.60 -16.31
C PHE A 259 4.05 -12.49 -17.79
N ASN A 260 3.53 -13.38 -18.63
CA ASN A 260 3.77 -13.34 -20.08
C ASN A 260 3.22 -12.04 -20.71
N LEU A 261 2.03 -11.59 -20.28
CA LEU A 261 1.46 -10.32 -20.74
C LEU A 261 2.35 -9.12 -20.35
N VAL A 262 2.89 -9.11 -19.13
CA VAL A 262 3.82 -8.05 -18.67
C VAL A 262 5.09 -8.02 -19.52
N MET A 263 5.68 -9.17 -19.83
CA MET A 263 6.89 -9.24 -20.67
C MET A 263 6.63 -8.79 -22.11
N ASN A 264 5.48 -9.14 -22.67
CA ASN A 264 5.14 -8.83 -24.06
C ASN A 264 4.55 -7.42 -24.22
N HIS A 265 4.15 -6.77 -23.14
CA HIS A 265 3.59 -5.43 -23.20
C HIS A 265 4.70 -4.38 -23.47
N PRO A 266 4.59 -3.57 -24.54
CA PRO A 266 5.69 -2.77 -25.09
C PRO A 266 6.25 -1.71 -24.14
N ARG A 267 5.46 -1.28 -23.15
CA ARG A 267 5.86 -0.25 -22.18
C ARG A 267 5.97 -0.76 -20.74
N CYS A 268 5.49 -1.97 -20.43
CA CYS A 268 5.23 -2.31 -19.02
C CYS A 268 6.53 -2.38 -18.21
N VAL A 269 7.53 -3.09 -18.73
CA VAL A 269 8.84 -3.23 -18.07
C VAL A 269 9.58 -1.89 -18.03
N ASN A 270 9.43 -1.04 -19.05
CA ASN A 270 10.02 0.30 -19.07
C ASN A 270 9.45 1.18 -17.95
N GLU A 271 8.12 1.20 -17.78
CA GLU A 271 7.44 1.97 -16.73
C GLU A 271 7.73 1.42 -15.32
N ILE A 272 7.87 0.09 -15.17
CA ILE A 272 8.39 -0.52 -13.94
C ILE A 272 9.81 0.00 -13.65
N THR A 273 10.68 0.04 -14.65
CA THR A 273 12.08 0.48 -14.51
C THR A 273 12.16 1.97 -14.15
N LEU A 274 11.34 2.83 -14.78
CA LEU A 274 11.24 4.26 -14.45
C LEU A 274 10.83 4.52 -12.99
N SER A 275 10.13 3.57 -12.36
CA SER A 275 9.77 3.65 -10.94
C SER A 275 10.99 3.60 -10.00
N LEU A 276 12.19 3.24 -10.48
CA LEU A 276 13.44 3.37 -9.71
C LEU A 276 13.72 4.82 -9.27
N ASN A 277 13.20 5.81 -10.00
CA ASN A 277 13.30 7.23 -9.61
C ASN A 277 12.47 7.58 -8.36
N SER A 278 11.61 6.67 -7.86
CA SER A 278 10.82 6.91 -6.66
C SER A 278 11.71 7.16 -5.44
N ARG A 279 11.44 8.22 -4.66
CA ARG A 279 12.17 8.52 -3.41
C ARG A 279 11.97 7.45 -2.32
N ASN A 280 10.97 6.56 -2.45
CA ASN A 280 10.68 5.52 -1.47
C ASN A 280 11.61 4.30 -1.66
N PRO A 281 12.49 3.98 -0.69
CA PRO A 281 13.39 2.82 -0.79
C PRO A 281 12.64 1.49 -0.94
N ARG A 282 11.46 1.36 -0.32
CA ARG A 282 10.62 0.16 -0.46
C ARG A 282 10.15 -0.04 -1.89
N THR A 283 9.82 1.05 -2.60
CA THR A 283 9.47 0.99 -4.02
C THR A 283 10.66 0.55 -4.85
N LYS A 284 11.85 1.13 -4.62
CA LYS A 284 13.08 0.73 -5.32
C LYS A 284 13.38 -0.76 -5.16
N ALA A 285 13.34 -1.26 -3.92
CA ALA A 285 13.57 -2.67 -3.64
C ALA A 285 12.58 -3.58 -4.38
N LEU A 286 11.28 -3.27 -4.30
CA LEU A 286 10.26 -4.04 -5.01
C LEU A 286 10.43 -4.00 -6.54
N VAL A 287 10.77 -2.84 -7.10
CA VAL A 287 11.06 -2.71 -8.53
C VAL A 287 12.24 -3.60 -8.92
N LEU A 288 13.33 -3.60 -8.16
CA LEU A 288 14.49 -4.45 -8.42
C LEU A 288 14.15 -5.95 -8.30
N GLU A 289 13.32 -6.34 -7.33
CA GLU A 289 12.81 -7.72 -7.23
C GLU A 289 12.06 -8.14 -8.50
N LEU A 290 11.17 -7.29 -9.02
CA LEU A 290 10.41 -7.59 -10.24
C LEU A 290 11.31 -7.66 -11.47
N LEU A 291 12.23 -6.70 -11.64
CA LEU A 291 13.18 -6.69 -12.76
C LEU A 291 14.11 -7.90 -12.72
N ALA A 292 14.56 -8.32 -11.54
CA ALA A 292 15.35 -9.54 -11.38
C ALA A 292 14.57 -10.79 -11.82
N ALA A 293 13.30 -10.91 -11.41
CA ALA A 293 12.44 -12.02 -11.81
C ALA A 293 12.25 -12.08 -13.34
N VAL A 294 12.03 -10.93 -14.00
CA VAL A 294 11.97 -10.86 -15.47
C VAL A 294 13.33 -11.20 -16.10
N CYS A 295 14.44 -10.73 -15.55
CA CYS A 295 15.78 -10.98 -16.08
C CYS A 295 16.11 -12.50 -16.14
N LEU A 296 15.65 -13.27 -15.16
CA LEU A 296 15.99 -14.69 -15.01
C LEU A 296 15.25 -15.63 -15.97
N VAL A 297 14.21 -15.17 -16.67
CA VAL A 297 13.50 -16.01 -17.64
C VAL A 297 14.09 -15.90 -19.04
N ARG A 298 13.81 -16.89 -19.89
CA ARG A 298 14.31 -16.91 -21.28
C ARG A 298 13.87 -15.65 -22.05
N GLY A 299 14.83 -14.94 -22.64
CA GLY A 299 14.61 -13.69 -23.37
C GLY A 299 14.37 -12.45 -22.50
N GLY A 300 14.26 -12.62 -21.17
CA GLY A 300 14.01 -11.52 -20.25
C GLY A 300 15.21 -10.58 -20.08
N HIS A 301 16.44 -11.11 -20.18
CA HIS A 301 17.66 -10.30 -20.12
C HIS A 301 17.66 -9.14 -21.13
N ASP A 302 17.30 -9.41 -22.39
CA ASP A 302 17.30 -8.38 -23.45
C ASP A 302 16.21 -7.32 -23.22
N ILE A 303 15.06 -7.75 -22.66
CA ILE A 303 13.98 -6.84 -22.25
C ILE A 303 14.48 -5.89 -21.16
N ILE A 304 15.20 -6.40 -20.16
CA ILE A 304 15.77 -5.56 -19.09
C ILE A 304 16.81 -4.60 -19.63
N LEU A 305 17.71 -5.02 -20.51
CA LEU A 305 18.69 -4.11 -21.12
C LEU A 305 18.00 -2.99 -21.92
N SER A 306 16.99 -3.33 -22.72
CA SER A 306 16.18 -2.36 -23.47
C SER A 306 15.45 -1.38 -22.54
N ALA A 307 14.92 -1.87 -21.42
CA ALA A 307 14.27 -1.03 -20.43
C ALA A 307 15.24 -0.05 -19.75
N PHE A 308 16.47 -0.47 -19.46
CA PHE A 308 17.51 0.41 -18.93
C PHE A 308 18.10 1.37 -19.98
N ASP A 309 18.08 1.03 -21.27
CA ASP A 309 18.35 1.99 -22.34
C ASP A 309 17.28 3.09 -22.37
N ASN A 310 16.01 2.71 -22.30
CA ASN A 310 14.93 3.68 -22.16
C ASN A 310 15.10 4.53 -20.88
N PHE A 311 15.43 3.90 -19.76
CA PHE A 311 15.66 4.59 -18.49
C PHE A 311 16.77 5.63 -18.61
N LYS A 312 17.90 5.28 -19.24
CA LYS A 312 19.03 6.19 -19.48
C LYS A 312 18.59 7.44 -20.25
N GLU A 313 17.86 7.25 -21.36
CA GLU A 313 17.41 8.36 -22.21
C GLU A 313 16.37 9.25 -21.49
N VAL A 314 15.38 8.66 -20.82
CA VAL A 314 14.31 9.41 -20.12
C VAL A 314 14.84 10.09 -18.85
N SER A 315 15.70 9.42 -18.10
CA SER A 315 16.29 9.94 -16.85
C SER A 315 17.50 10.84 -17.10
N LYS A 316 17.95 10.97 -18.36
CA LYS A 316 19.12 11.72 -18.81
C LYS A 316 20.42 11.29 -18.13
N GLU A 317 20.62 9.98 -17.99
CA GLU A 317 21.87 9.42 -17.50
C GLU A 317 22.96 9.50 -18.56
N ARG A 318 24.22 9.66 -18.15
CA ARG A 318 25.35 9.61 -19.06
C ARG A 318 25.64 8.16 -19.44
N ASN A 319 25.64 7.27 -18.46
CA ASN A 319 25.83 5.84 -18.65
C ASN A 319 24.59 5.05 -18.20
N ARG A 320 24.35 3.89 -18.82
CA ARG A 320 23.31 2.97 -18.35
C ARG A 320 23.61 2.56 -16.90
N PHE A 321 22.58 2.49 -16.06
CA PHE A 321 22.66 2.10 -14.63
C PHE A 321 23.31 3.12 -13.69
N GLU A 322 23.57 4.35 -14.15
CA GLU A 322 24.28 5.35 -13.33
C GLU A 322 23.54 5.68 -12.03
N LYS A 323 22.27 6.07 -12.10
CA LYS A 323 21.46 6.36 -10.90
C LYS A 323 21.21 5.11 -10.06
N LEU A 324 21.13 3.94 -10.70
CA LEU A 324 21.01 2.69 -9.95
C LEU A 324 22.23 2.49 -9.04
N MET A 325 23.43 2.76 -9.54
CA MET A 325 24.66 2.70 -8.74
C MET A 325 24.72 3.79 -7.67
N GLU A 326 24.16 4.98 -7.91
CA GLU A 326 24.05 6.02 -6.89
C GLU A 326 23.11 5.65 -5.73
N TYR A 327 22.11 4.79 -5.98
CA TYR A 327 21.15 4.36 -4.97
C TYR A 327 21.63 3.19 -4.11
N PHE A 328 22.69 2.49 -4.52
CA PHE A 328 23.22 1.29 -3.89
C PHE A 328 24.29 1.64 -2.84
#